data_AF-A0A9W7EII2-F1
#
_entry.id   AF-A0A9W7EII2-F1
#
_cell.length_a   1.000
_cell.length_b   1.000
_cell.length_c   1.000
_cell.angle_alpha   90.00
_cell.angle_beta   90.00
_cell.angle_gamma   90.00
#
_symmetry.space_group_name_H-M   'P 1'
#
loop_
_entity.id
_entity.type
_entity.pdbx_description
1 polymer ?
#
loop_
_entity_poly.entity_id
_entity_poly.type
_entity_poly.pdbx_seq_one_letter_code
_entity_poly.pdbx_strand_id
1 'polypeptide(L)'
;MASQPPKACPAVMTGADEPYLSLLRELVPDGVKHTGGPSFDEHLKGVMLVLRAWNCSKSVQLSGLFHSIYGTEGFQGHSIPFTRRSEIKKKIGDRAETLAYTFCVVDRLSVDESVKAEFESTGTRKLKARADLGGFGIELSDEEFHDFIELTLGDWLEQVESASLKENELFRWKVGQAWCYRRSAFKLMSRYLQREAEYDAVFAAEPEEWKGFEQFKTPPMSEKGREIEGKEGEAMKLLSEVRRML
;
A
#
# COMPACT_ATOMS: atom_id res chain seq x y z
N MET A 1 -32.24 -6.13 -22.37
CA MET A 1 -32.05 -4.86 -21.64
C MET A 1 -31.07 -5.15 -20.52
N ALA A 2 -29.81 -4.75 -20.67
CA ALA A 2 -28.83 -4.88 -19.59
C ALA A 2 -29.18 -3.81 -18.54
N SER A 3 -29.58 -4.23 -17.34
CA SER A 3 -29.77 -3.32 -16.21
C SER A 3 -28.43 -2.64 -15.94
N GLN A 4 -28.41 -1.31 -15.92
CA GLN A 4 -27.26 -0.56 -15.43
C GLN A 4 -26.89 -1.10 -14.04
N PRO A 5 -25.59 -1.31 -13.73
CA PRO A 5 -25.18 -1.65 -12.38
C PRO A 5 -25.68 -0.55 -11.44
N PRO A 6 -26.14 -0.90 -10.22
CA PRO A 6 -26.59 0.09 -9.25
C PRO A 6 -25.49 1.12 -9.07
N LYS A 7 -25.83 2.41 -9.18
CA LYS A 7 -24.91 3.50 -8.84
C LYS A 7 -24.39 3.23 -7.43
N ALA A 8 -23.10 2.90 -7.32
CA ALA A 8 -22.45 2.70 -6.03
C ALA A 8 -22.71 3.96 -5.20
N CYS A 9 -23.36 3.79 -4.05
CA CYS A 9 -23.45 4.87 -3.07
C CYS A 9 -22.02 5.28 -2.73
N PRO A 10 -21.65 6.57 -2.75
CA PRO A 10 -20.29 6.96 -2.39
C PRO A 10 -20.01 6.40 -0.98
N ALA A 11 -18.95 5.62 -0.86
CA ALA A 11 -18.57 5.05 0.42
C ALA A 11 -18.32 6.19 1.39
N VAL A 12 -19.07 6.25 2.48
CA VAL A 12 -18.91 7.24 3.55
C VAL A 12 -18.68 6.55 4.87
N MET A 13 -17.98 7.22 5.79
CA MET A 13 -17.86 6.77 7.17
C MET A 13 -19.24 6.74 7.84
N THR A 14 -19.46 5.74 8.68
CA THR A 14 -20.74 5.53 9.38
C THR A 14 -20.53 5.49 10.89
N GLY A 15 -21.60 5.64 11.67
CA GLY A 15 -21.52 5.48 13.14
C GLY A 15 -21.00 4.10 13.59
N ALA A 16 -21.11 3.07 12.73
CA ALA A 16 -20.54 1.74 12.99
C ALA A 16 -19.00 1.69 12.90
N ASP A 17 -18.37 2.73 12.33
CA ASP A 17 -16.91 2.82 12.22
C ASP A 17 -16.26 3.47 13.46
N GLU A 18 -17.05 4.19 14.28
CA GLU A 18 -16.54 4.98 15.42
C GLU A 18 -15.71 4.18 16.44
N PRO A 19 -16.06 2.93 16.81
CA PRO A 19 -15.21 2.14 17.72
C PRO A 19 -13.79 1.94 17.18
N TYR A 20 -13.65 1.77 15.86
CA TYR A 20 -12.36 1.58 15.20
C TYR A 20 -11.60 2.89 15.04
N LEU A 21 -12.30 3.99 14.75
CA LEU A 21 -11.70 5.34 14.69
C LEU A 21 -11.23 5.82 16.07
N SER A 22 -11.96 5.46 17.13
CA SER A 22 -11.55 5.70 18.52
C SER A 22 -10.30 4.89 18.86
N LEU A 23 -10.27 3.60 18.50
CA LEU A 23 -9.09 2.77 18.67
C LEU A 23 -7.88 3.32 17.90
N LEU A 24 -8.05 3.74 16.64
CA LEU A 24 -6.95 4.29 15.85
C LEU A 24 -6.32 5.51 16.54
N ARG A 25 -7.14 6.42 17.07
CA ARG A 25 -6.68 7.60 17.85
C ARG A 25 -6.00 7.21 19.17
N GLU A 26 -6.42 6.13 19.82
CA GLU A 26 -5.74 5.59 21.01
C GLU A 26 -4.34 5.06 20.66
N LEU A 27 -4.20 4.44 19.49
CA LEU A 27 -2.98 3.77 19.05
C LEU A 27 -1.97 4.71 18.39
N VAL A 28 -2.45 5.76 17.73
CA VAL A 28 -1.63 6.72 16.99
C VAL A 28 -1.95 8.13 17.47
N PRO A 29 -1.04 8.75 18.26
CA PRO A 29 -1.25 10.10 18.78
C PRO A 29 -1.37 11.15 17.67
N ASP A 30 -2.11 12.22 17.95
CA ASP A 30 -2.23 13.36 17.05
C ASP A 30 -0.85 13.94 16.70
N GLY A 31 -0.65 14.31 15.42
CA GLY A 31 0.57 15.01 14.96
C GLY A 31 1.67 14.12 14.39
N VAL A 32 1.45 12.81 14.26
CA VAL A 32 2.31 11.93 13.46
C VAL A 32 2.28 12.38 12.01
N LYS A 33 3.41 12.90 11.50
CA LYS A 33 3.54 13.41 10.12
C LYS A 33 3.72 12.26 9.13
N HIS A 34 2.94 12.27 8.04
CA HIS A 34 3.07 11.33 6.92
C HIS A 34 3.66 11.96 5.67
N THR A 35 4.28 11.11 4.87
CA THR A 35 4.99 11.40 3.63
C THR A 35 4.02 11.64 2.46
N GLY A 36 3.22 12.72 2.45
CA GLY A 36 2.52 13.04 1.19
C GLY A 36 1.35 14.01 1.16
N GLY A 37 0.53 14.15 2.20
CA GLY A 37 -0.73 14.87 2.01
C GLY A 37 -1.52 15.03 3.31
N PRO A 38 -2.86 14.95 3.30
CA PRO A 38 -3.73 15.22 4.46
C PRO A 38 -3.31 14.46 5.73
N SER A 39 -3.92 14.79 6.88
CA SER A 39 -3.57 14.17 8.17
C SER A 39 -3.59 12.64 8.04
N PHE A 40 -2.70 11.95 8.75
CA PHE A 40 -2.59 10.47 8.71
C PHE A 40 -3.95 9.78 8.71
N ASP A 41 -4.81 10.24 9.60
CA ASP A 41 -6.16 9.76 9.82
C ASP A 41 -7.06 9.89 8.58
N GLU A 42 -6.90 10.94 7.79
CA GLU A 42 -7.69 11.16 6.57
C GLU A 42 -7.31 10.14 5.49
N HIS A 43 -6.01 9.88 5.30
CA HIS A 43 -5.54 8.84 4.38
C HIS A 43 -6.03 7.45 4.81
N LEU A 44 -5.87 7.07 6.08
CA LEU A 44 -6.35 5.77 6.56
C LEU A 44 -7.86 5.58 6.40
N LYS A 45 -8.64 6.64 6.65
CA LYS A 45 -10.08 6.65 6.38
C LYS A 45 -10.34 6.52 4.87
N GLY A 46 -9.60 7.24 4.03
CA GLY A 46 -9.67 7.16 2.58
C GLY A 46 -9.50 5.72 2.07
N VAL A 47 -8.44 5.03 2.51
CA VAL A 47 -8.16 3.65 2.11
C VAL A 47 -9.31 2.72 2.51
N MET A 48 -9.83 2.84 3.74
CA MET A 48 -11.01 2.09 4.17
C MET A 48 -12.23 2.35 3.27
N LEU A 49 -12.45 3.59 2.82
CA LEU A 49 -13.55 3.95 1.93
C LEU A 49 -13.36 3.40 0.51
N VAL A 50 -12.13 3.39 -0.02
CA VAL A 50 -11.82 2.74 -1.30
C VAL A 50 -12.18 1.26 -1.24
N LEU A 51 -11.69 0.55 -0.22
CA LEU A 51 -11.97 -0.89 -0.03
C LEU A 51 -13.46 -1.15 0.21
N ARG A 52 -14.18 -0.22 0.84
CA ARG A 52 -15.64 -0.30 1.00
C ARG A 52 -16.38 -0.11 -0.32
N ALA A 53 -15.98 0.87 -1.12
CA ALA A 53 -16.56 1.11 -2.44
C ALA A 53 -16.37 -0.09 -3.38
N TRP A 54 -15.27 -0.82 -3.17
CA TRP A 54 -14.92 -2.06 -3.83
C TRP A 54 -15.70 -3.29 -3.34
N ASN A 55 -16.57 -3.12 -2.33
CA ASN A 55 -17.30 -4.19 -1.64
C ASN A 55 -16.39 -5.27 -1.02
N CYS A 56 -15.16 -4.91 -0.64
CA CYS A 56 -14.27 -5.81 0.07
C CYS A 56 -14.86 -6.20 1.43
N SER A 57 -14.43 -7.35 1.97
CA SER A 57 -14.89 -7.83 3.28
C SER A 57 -14.60 -6.81 4.40
N LYS A 58 -15.36 -6.85 5.51
CA LYS A 58 -15.12 -5.93 6.63
C LYS A 58 -13.69 -6.04 7.16
N SER A 59 -13.09 -7.23 7.13
CA SER A 59 -11.70 -7.46 7.54
C SER A 59 -10.70 -6.72 6.64
N VAL A 60 -10.93 -6.69 5.33
CA VAL A 60 -10.09 -5.94 4.37
C VAL A 60 -10.29 -4.44 4.53
N GLN A 61 -11.54 -3.98 4.71
CA GLN A 61 -11.78 -2.56 5.01
C GLN A 61 -11.06 -2.12 6.29
N LEU A 62 -11.13 -2.93 7.35
CA LEU A 62 -10.43 -2.65 8.61
C LEU A 62 -8.91 -2.74 8.46
N SER A 63 -8.37 -3.67 7.67
CA SER A 63 -6.93 -3.69 7.41
C SER A 63 -6.49 -2.38 6.77
N GLY A 64 -7.27 -1.80 5.85
CA GLY A 64 -7.04 -0.46 5.29
C GLY A 64 -6.93 0.66 6.34
N LEU A 65 -7.79 0.65 7.35
CA LEU A 65 -7.75 1.64 8.45
C LEU A 65 -6.52 1.47 9.36
N PHE A 66 -5.95 0.27 9.44
CA PHE A 66 -4.86 -0.08 10.36
C PHE A 66 -3.54 -0.45 9.65
N HIS A 67 -3.44 -0.31 8.33
CA HIS A 67 -2.38 -0.94 7.52
C HIS A 67 -0.96 -0.42 7.83
N SER A 68 -0.85 0.75 8.46
CA SER A 68 0.42 1.43 8.74
C SER A 68 0.80 1.50 10.22
N ILE A 69 0.03 0.88 11.13
CA ILE A 69 0.20 1.09 12.59
C ILE A 69 1.49 0.52 13.18
N TYR A 70 2.12 -0.45 12.52
CA TYR A 70 3.40 -1.03 12.96
C TYR A 70 4.62 -0.41 12.25
N GLY A 71 4.41 0.66 11.48
CA GLY A 71 5.41 1.20 10.56
C GLY A 71 5.52 0.34 9.29
N THR A 72 5.67 0.99 8.14
CA THR A 72 5.75 0.34 6.83
C THR A 72 7.08 0.64 6.15
N GLU A 73 7.36 -0.01 5.02
CA GLU A 73 8.49 0.38 4.16
C GLU A 73 8.51 1.89 3.88
N GLY A 74 7.35 2.54 3.73
CA GLY A 74 7.25 3.98 3.46
C GLY A 74 7.15 4.89 4.70
N PHE A 75 6.96 4.34 5.91
CA PHE A 75 6.62 5.11 7.11
C PHE A 75 7.21 4.49 8.38
N GLN A 76 8.10 5.21 9.06
CA GLN A 76 8.75 4.74 10.31
C GLN A 76 8.65 5.76 11.46
N GLY A 77 7.86 6.84 11.29
CA GLY A 77 7.79 7.93 12.28
C GLY A 77 7.07 7.57 13.58
N HIS A 78 6.20 6.56 13.54
CA HIS A 78 5.52 5.98 14.69
C HIS A 78 5.26 4.50 14.41
N SER A 79 5.50 3.63 15.38
CA SER A 79 5.16 2.21 15.27
C SER A 79 4.76 1.65 16.62
N ILE A 80 3.65 0.93 16.62
CA ILE A 80 3.27 0.12 17.77
C ILE A 80 4.20 -1.09 17.81
N PRO A 81 4.70 -1.52 18.99
CA PRO A 81 5.53 -2.71 19.07
C PRO A 81 4.75 -3.98 18.68
N PHE A 82 5.40 -4.91 17.97
CA PHE A 82 4.79 -6.19 17.57
C PHE A 82 4.31 -7.05 18.76
N THR A 83 4.74 -6.76 19.98
CA THR A 83 4.24 -7.41 21.19
C THR A 83 2.75 -7.12 21.47
N ARG A 84 2.19 -6.06 20.88
CA ARG A 84 0.76 -5.70 21.02
C ARG A 84 -0.15 -6.32 19.97
N ARG A 85 0.37 -7.14 19.04
CA ARG A 85 -0.44 -7.75 17.97
C ARG A 85 -1.64 -8.54 18.50
N SER A 86 -1.46 -9.33 19.56
CA SER A 86 -2.55 -10.11 20.16
C SER A 86 -3.66 -9.23 20.76
N GLU A 87 -3.34 -8.02 21.23
CA GLU A 87 -4.31 -7.05 21.70
C GLU A 87 -5.11 -6.48 20.52
N ILE A 88 -4.43 -6.10 19.44
CA ILE A 88 -5.03 -5.49 18.26
C ILE A 88 -5.92 -6.51 17.54
N LYS A 89 -5.48 -7.76 17.38
CA LYS A 89 -6.28 -8.88 16.85
C LYS A 89 -7.64 -9.01 17.54
N LYS A 90 -7.68 -8.89 18.86
CA LYS A 90 -8.94 -8.96 19.63
C LYS A 90 -9.89 -7.80 19.33
N LYS A 91 -9.37 -6.63 18.94
CA LYS A 91 -10.17 -5.43 18.68
C LYS A 91 -10.64 -5.33 17.23
N ILE A 92 -9.83 -5.75 16.25
CA ILE A 92 -10.13 -5.57 14.81
C ILE A 92 -10.35 -6.87 14.04
N GLY A 93 -10.12 -8.02 14.68
CA GLY A 93 -10.20 -9.35 14.08
C GLY A 93 -8.86 -9.85 13.55
N ASP A 94 -8.68 -11.17 13.60
CA ASP A 94 -7.41 -11.84 13.22
C ASP A 94 -7.01 -11.56 11.77
N ARG A 95 -8.00 -11.58 10.85
CA ARG A 95 -7.76 -11.36 9.43
C ARG A 95 -7.31 -9.93 9.13
N ALA A 96 -8.02 -8.94 9.68
CA ALA A 96 -7.69 -7.53 9.48
C ALA A 96 -6.29 -7.19 10.00
N GLU A 97 -5.96 -7.68 11.21
CA GLU A 97 -4.64 -7.46 11.80
C GLU A 97 -3.53 -8.18 11.03
N THR A 98 -3.77 -9.41 10.57
CA THR A 98 -2.77 -10.17 9.80
C THR A 98 -2.44 -9.45 8.48
N LEU A 99 -3.45 -8.94 7.77
CA LEU A 99 -3.24 -8.14 6.56
C LEU A 99 -2.46 -6.84 6.85
N ALA A 100 -2.83 -6.12 7.92
CA ALA A 100 -2.12 -4.90 8.33
C ALA A 100 -0.67 -5.18 8.74
N TYR A 101 -0.43 -6.26 9.47
CA TYR A 101 0.92 -6.71 9.83
C TYR A 101 1.73 -7.07 8.58
N THR A 102 1.17 -7.87 7.67
CA THR A 102 1.83 -8.23 6.41
C THR A 102 2.19 -6.99 5.62
N PHE A 103 1.29 -6.01 5.51
CA PHE A 103 1.54 -4.74 4.83
C PHE A 103 2.72 -3.97 5.45
N CYS A 104 2.82 -3.97 6.78
CA CYS A 104 3.90 -3.31 7.50
C CYS A 104 5.27 -3.98 7.28
N VAL A 105 5.30 -5.31 7.21
CA VAL A 105 6.56 -6.07 7.25
C VAL A 105 7.04 -6.57 5.90
N VAL A 106 6.19 -6.62 4.87
CA VAL A 106 6.57 -7.16 3.55
C VAL A 106 7.55 -6.25 2.82
N ASP A 107 8.49 -6.84 2.10
CA ASP A 107 9.26 -6.19 1.05
C ASP A 107 8.36 -6.02 -0.18
N ARG A 108 8.04 -4.77 -0.52
CA ARG A 108 7.10 -4.46 -1.60
C ARG A 108 7.53 -5.01 -2.95
N LEU A 109 8.84 -5.14 -3.20
CA LEU A 109 9.35 -5.74 -4.44
C LEU A 109 8.96 -7.22 -4.56
N SER A 110 8.97 -7.97 -3.45
CA SER A 110 8.55 -9.37 -3.44
C SER A 110 7.07 -9.55 -3.77
N VAL A 111 6.24 -8.53 -3.46
CA VAL A 111 4.82 -8.49 -3.85
C VAL A 111 4.71 -8.29 -5.37
N ASP A 112 5.45 -7.35 -5.93
CA ASP A 112 5.43 -7.02 -7.36
C ASP A 112 5.86 -8.23 -8.21
N GLU A 113 6.94 -8.89 -7.81
CA GLU A 113 7.43 -10.12 -8.42
C GLU A 113 6.39 -11.25 -8.31
N SER A 114 5.71 -11.38 -7.17
CA SER A 114 4.69 -12.41 -6.97
C SER A 114 3.45 -12.18 -7.84
N VAL A 115 2.96 -10.94 -7.95
CA VAL A 115 1.84 -10.61 -8.86
C VAL A 115 2.22 -10.85 -10.32
N LYS A 116 3.45 -10.47 -10.72
CA LYS A 116 3.95 -10.74 -12.06
C LYS A 116 4.00 -12.23 -12.37
N ALA A 117 4.49 -13.05 -11.42
CA ALA A 117 4.59 -14.50 -11.58
C ALA A 117 3.22 -15.18 -11.79
N GLU A 118 2.13 -14.65 -11.21
CA GLU A 118 0.76 -15.15 -11.46
C GLU A 118 0.39 -15.07 -12.95
N PHE A 119 0.85 -14.03 -13.66
CA PHE A 119 0.59 -13.87 -15.10
C PHE A 119 1.55 -14.70 -15.97
N GLU A 120 2.78 -14.89 -15.52
CA GLU A 120 3.79 -15.63 -16.28
C GLU A 120 3.67 -17.16 -16.09
N SER A 121 2.81 -17.62 -15.17
CA SER A 121 2.66 -19.04 -14.82
C SER A 121 4.00 -19.70 -14.42
N THR A 122 4.94 -18.91 -13.90
CA THR A 122 6.32 -19.33 -13.62
C THR A 122 6.51 -19.94 -12.24
N GLY A 123 5.50 -19.90 -11.35
CA GLY A 123 5.50 -20.65 -10.10
C GLY A 123 4.97 -19.89 -8.88
N THR A 124 5.20 -20.50 -7.71
CA THR A 124 4.66 -20.14 -6.38
C THR A 124 5.02 -18.73 -5.92
N ARG A 125 4.06 -18.03 -5.31
CA ARG A 125 4.25 -16.73 -4.63
C ARG A 125 5.37 -16.78 -3.62
N LYS A 126 6.25 -15.78 -3.62
CA LYS A 126 7.42 -15.70 -2.74
C LYS A 126 7.48 -14.35 -2.06
N LEU A 127 6.54 -14.10 -1.17
CA LEU A 127 6.58 -12.90 -0.33
C LEU A 127 7.68 -13.04 0.71
N LYS A 128 8.38 -11.93 0.96
CA LYS A 128 9.43 -11.83 1.97
C LYS A 128 9.19 -10.62 2.85
N ALA A 129 9.59 -10.72 4.10
CA ALA A 129 9.69 -9.55 4.95
C ALA A 129 10.83 -8.63 4.49
N ARG A 130 10.78 -7.36 4.87
CA ARG A 130 11.85 -6.40 4.61
C ARG A 130 13.19 -6.88 5.17
N ALA A 131 14.28 -6.51 4.50
CA ALA A 131 15.63 -6.95 4.86
C ALA A 131 16.05 -6.49 6.27
N ASP A 132 15.58 -5.32 6.72
CA ASP A 132 15.85 -4.81 8.07
C ASP A 132 15.18 -5.63 9.19
N LEU A 133 14.12 -6.38 8.86
CA LEU A 133 13.43 -7.35 9.71
C LEU A 133 13.93 -8.80 9.54
N GLY A 134 14.99 -9.01 8.75
CA GLY A 134 15.63 -10.32 8.57
C GLY A 134 15.17 -11.12 7.36
N GLY A 135 14.31 -10.57 6.49
CA GLY A 135 14.05 -11.18 5.17
C GLY A 135 13.35 -12.53 5.18
N PHE A 136 12.62 -12.87 6.25
CA PHE A 136 11.93 -14.16 6.38
C PHE A 136 10.79 -14.31 5.36
N GLY A 137 10.47 -15.55 4.97
CA GLY A 137 9.36 -15.84 4.06
C GLY A 137 8.00 -15.54 4.69
N ILE A 138 7.09 -14.98 3.91
CA ILE A 138 5.70 -14.73 4.28
C ILE A 138 4.83 -15.65 3.44
N GLU A 139 4.02 -16.46 4.11
CA GLU A 139 3.05 -17.34 3.46
C GLU A 139 1.66 -16.73 3.58
N LEU A 140 0.95 -16.67 2.46
CA LEU A 140 -0.47 -16.30 2.39
C LEU A 140 -1.20 -17.36 1.57
N SER A 141 -2.38 -17.75 2.02
CA SER A 141 -3.33 -18.48 1.17
C SER A 141 -3.77 -17.65 -0.04
N ASP A 142 -4.45 -18.27 -1.01
CA ASP A 142 -5.01 -17.56 -2.18
C ASP A 142 -5.96 -16.42 -1.79
N GLU A 143 -6.79 -16.65 -0.79
CA GLU A 143 -7.72 -15.64 -0.29
C GLU A 143 -6.98 -14.48 0.39
N GLU A 144 -5.94 -14.76 1.20
CA GLU A 144 -5.21 -13.68 1.88
C GLU A 144 -4.30 -12.92 0.94
N PHE A 145 -3.76 -13.58 -0.09
CA PHE A 145 -3.06 -12.87 -1.14
C PHE A 145 -4.01 -11.96 -1.90
N HIS A 146 -5.20 -12.42 -2.28
CA HIS A 146 -6.21 -11.59 -2.93
C HIS A 146 -6.56 -10.35 -2.08
N ASP A 147 -6.95 -10.56 -0.82
CA ASP A 147 -7.23 -9.49 0.15
C ASP A 147 -6.04 -8.52 0.32
N PHE A 148 -4.82 -9.05 0.30
CA PHE A 148 -3.59 -8.27 0.43
C PHE A 148 -3.32 -7.40 -0.80
N ILE A 149 -3.62 -7.91 -2.00
CA ILE A 149 -3.52 -7.12 -3.24
C ILE A 149 -4.62 -6.07 -3.30
N GLU A 150 -5.83 -6.35 -2.81
CA GLU A 150 -6.87 -5.32 -2.64
C GLU A 150 -6.39 -4.19 -1.75
N LEU A 151 -5.85 -4.50 -0.57
CA LEU A 151 -5.27 -3.51 0.34
C LEU A 151 -4.14 -2.72 -0.34
N THR A 152 -3.21 -3.40 -1.01
CA THR A 152 -2.03 -2.77 -1.61
C THR A 152 -2.37 -1.84 -2.76
N LEU A 153 -3.32 -2.22 -3.62
CA LEU A 153 -3.78 -1.36 -4.70
C LEU A 153 -4.64 -0.21 -4.17
N GLY A 154 -5.54 -0.48 -3.22
CA GLY A 154 -6.43 0.52 -2.64
C GLY A 154 -5.68 1.61 -1.89
N ASP A 155 -4.64 1.24 -1.13
CA ASP A 155 -3.70 2.17 -0.48
C ASP A 155 -3.12 3.18 -1.48
N TRP A 156 -2.55 2.66 -2.56
CA TRP A 156 -1.84 3.51 -3.52
C TRP A 156 -2.78 4.38 -4.36
N LEU A 157 -3.90 3.82 -4.84
CA LEU A 157 -4.88 4.57 -5.62
C LEU A 157 -5.53 5.71 -4.82
N GLU A 158 -5.63 5.56 -3.50
CA GLU A 158 -6.08 6.66 -2.63
C GLU A 158 -5.02 7.76 -2.49
N GLN A 159 -3.74 7.37 -2.37
CA GLN A 159 -2.68 8.27 -1.95
C GLN A 159 -2.01 9.04 -3.10
N VAL A 160 -1.94 8.44 -4.30
CA VAL A 160 -1.01 8.85 -5.38
C VAL A 160 -1.14 10.32 -5.77
N GLU A 161 -2.37 10.83 -5.93
CA GLU A 161 -2.61 12.22 -6.33
C GLU A 161 -2.05 13.19 -5.29
N SER A 162 -2.42 13.01 -4.02
CA SER A 162 -1.93 13.84 -2.92
C SER A 162 -0.42 13.75 -2.77
N ALA A 163 0.16 12.54 -2.83
CA ALA A 163 1.60 12.33 -2.76
C ALA A 163 2.37 13.03 -3.89
N SER A 164 1.72 13.25 -5.04
CA SER A 164 2.34 13.91 -6.19
C SER A 164 2.40 15.45 -6.06
N LEU A 165 1.63 16.05 -5.16
CA LEU A 165 1.50 17.52 -5.06
C LEU A 165 2.73 18.22 -4.45
N LYS A 166 3.62 17.48 -3.81
CA LYS A 166 4.81 18.04 -3.15
C LYS A 166 6.03 17.15 -3.33
N GLU A 167 7.19 17.74 -3.18
CA GLU A 167 8.43 16.98 -3.08
C GLU A 167 8.44 16.12 -1.82
N ASN A 168 9.17 15.02 -1.90
CA ASN A 168 9.33 14.11 -0.78
C ASN A 168 10.81 13.75 -0.64
N GLU A 169 11.48 14.33 0.36
CA GLU A 169 12.90 14.10 0.61
C GLU A 169 13.21 12.63 0.94
N LEU A 170 12.28 11.96 1.64
CA LEU A 170 12.47 10.58 2.06
C LEU A 170 12.44 9.61 0.87
N PHE A 171 11.48 9.81 -0.04
CA PHE A 171 11.39 9.07 -1.31
C PHE A 171 12.25 9.64 -2.43
N ARG A 172 12.89 10.80 -2.20
CA ARG A 172 13.61 11.60 -3.21
C ARG A 172 12.76 11.94 -4.44
N TRP A 173 11.46 12.11 -4.24
CA TRP A 173 10.54 12.49 -5.30
C TRP A 173 10.49 14.00 -5.47
N LYS A 174 10.54 14.43 -6.73
CA LYS A 174 10.07 15.75 -7.16
C LYS A 174 8.55 15.75 -7.27
N VAL A 175 7.96 16.95 -7.35
CA VAL A 175 6.53 17.12 -7.65
C VAL A 175 6.17 16.30 -8.89
N GLY A 176 5.10 15.51 -8.78
CA GLY A 176 4.59 14.62 -9.83
C GLY A 176 5.24 13.22 -9.89
N GLN A 177 6.43 13.00 -9.33
CA GLN A 177 7.12 11.70 -9.47
C GLN A 177 6.47 10.56 -8.70
N ALA A 178 5.57 10.85 -7.76
CA ALA A 178 4.77 9.83 -7.10
C ALA A 178 4.05 8.95 -8.14
N TRP A 179 3.50 9.51 -9.22
CA TRP A 179 2.79 8.74 -10.27
C TRP A 179 3.64 7.65 -10.97
N CYS A 180 4.97 7.76 -10.90
CA CYS A 180 5.89 6.77 -11.47
C CYS A 180 6.10 5.57 -10.55
N TYR A 181 5.80 5.70 -9.26
CA TYR A 181 6.11 4.70 -8.24
C TYR A 181 5.37 3.38 -8.48
N ARG A 182 6.15 2.31 -8.65
CA ARG A 182 5.70 0.92 -8.87
C ARG A 182 4.56 0.81 -9.89
N ARG A 183 4.55 1.69 -10.91
CA ARG A 183 3.41 1.84 -11.82
C ARG A 183 3.02 0.52 -12.46
N SER A 184 3.99 -0.21 -13.03
CA SER A 184 3.71 -1.48 -13.72
C SER A 184 3.15 -2.52 -12.76
N ALA A 185 3.62 -2.55 -11.51
CA ALA A 185 3.10 -3.45 -10.49
C ALA A 185 1.64 -3.12 -10.11
N PHE A 186 1.31 -1.85 -9.88
CA PHE A 186 -0.07 -1.45 -9.58
C PHE A 186 -1.03 -1.72 -10.76
N LYS A 187 -0.57 -1.56 -12.01
CA LYS A 187 -1.36 -1.96 -13.20
C LYS A 187 -1.54 -3.48 -13.28
N LEU A 188 -0.54 -4.28 -12.90
CA LEU A 188 -0.69 -5.74 -12.82
C LEU A 188 -1.64 -6.15 -11.69
N MET A 189 -1.57 -5.49 -10.53
CA MET A 189 -2.50 -5.71 -9.41
C MET A 189 -3.94 -5.37 -9.82
N SER A 190 -4.15 -4.27 -10.55
CA SER A 190 -5.49 -3.92 -11.04
C SER A 190 -6.02 -4.99 -12.00
N ARG A 191 -5.17 -5.53 -12.89
CA ARG A 191 -5.55 -6.64 -13.78
C ARG A 191 -5.86 -7.92 -13.01
N TYR A 192 -5.05 -8.25 -12.00
CA TYR A 192 -5.27 -9.42 -11.15
C TYR A 192 -6.62 -9.36 -10.43
N LEU A 193 -7.00 -8.17 -9.96
CA LEU A 193 -8.28 -7.92 -9.29
C LEU A 193 -9.47 -7.64 -10.22
N GLN A 194 -9.24 -7.52 -11.54
CA GLN A 194 -10.23 -7.04 -12.52
C GLN A 194 -10.78 -5.64 -12.18
N ARG A 195 -9.89 -4.75 -11.72
CA ARG A 195 -10.14 -3.36 -11.30
C ARG A 195 -9.39 -2.34 -12.17
N GLU A 196 -9.14 -2.65 -13.44
CA GLU A 196 -8.44 -1.74 -14.34
C GLU A 196 -9.18 -0.41 -14.52
N ALA A 197 -10.52 -0.43 -14.45
CA ALA A 197 -11.33 0.78 -14.57
C ALA A 197 -11.08 1.76 -13.41
N GLU A 198 -10.96 1.26 -12.18
CA GLU A 198 -10.63 2.07 -11.00
C GLU A 198 -9.20 2.62 -11.05
N TYR A 199 -8.24 1.80 -11.50
CA TYR A 199 -6.88 2.26 -11.76
C TYR A 199 -6.86 3.39 -12.80
N ASP A 200 -7.51 3.18 -13.95
CA ASP A 200 -7.50 4.13 -15.06
C ASP A 200 -8.24 5.43 -14.71
N ALA A 201 -9.28 5.36 -13.87
CA ALA A 201 -9.98 6.53 -13.37
C ALA A 201 -9.08 7.43 -12.50
N VAL A 202 -8.25 6.84 -11.63
CA VAL A 202 -7.30 7.60 -10.79
C VAL A 202 -6.13 8.12 -11.64
N PHE A 203 -5.55 7.27 -12.50
CA PHE A 203 -4.43 7.66 -13.37
C PHE A 203 -4.83 8.62 -14.50
N ALA A 204 -6.11 8.89 -14.71
CA ALA A 204 -6.56 9.97 -15.59
C ALA A 204 -6.12 11.37 -15.09
N ALA A 205 -5.84 11.52 -13.80
CA ALA A 205 -5.32 12.76 -13.20
C ALA A 205 -3.79 12.91 -13.36
N GLU A 206 -3.09 11.91 -13.89
CA GLU A 206 -1.64 11.93 -14.06
C GLU A 206 -1.19 13.04 -15.05
N PRO A 207 -0.21 13.90 -14.67
CA PRO A 207 0.37 14.88 -15.57
C PRO A 207 1.05 14.23 -16.78
N GLU A 208 0.87 14.82 -17.97
CA GLU A 208 1.45 14.32 -19.23
C GLU A 208 2.97 14.13 -19.16
N GLU A 209 3.68 14.97 -18.38
CA GLU A 209 5.13 14.90 -18.15
C GLU A 209 5.58 13.54 -17.59
N TRP A 210 4.78 12.95 -16.69
CA TRP A 210 5.15 11.72 -15.99
C TRP A 210 4.62 10.46 -16.64
N LYS A 211 3.74 10.59 -17.65
CA LYS A 211 3.24 9.44 -18.42
C LYS A 211 4.40 8.67 -19.07
N GLY A 212 4.34 7.34 -18.93
CA GLY A 212 5.39 6.46 -19.43
C GLY A 212 6.69 6.45 -18.62
N PHE A 213 6.75 7.06 -17.43
CA PHE A 213 7.86 6.90 -16.48
C PHE A 213 7.58 5.86 -15.39
N GLU A 214 8.62 5.22 -14.85
CA GLU A 214 8.50 4.22 -13.81
C GLU A 214 9.66 4.34 -12.83
N GLN A 215 9.34 4.19 -11.54
CA GLN A 215 10.27 3.87 -10.48
C GLN A 215 9.89 2.49 -9.95
N PHE A 216 10.74 1.50 -10.20
CA PHE A 216 10.43 0.08 -9.91
C PHE A 216 10.42 -0.21 -8.42
N LYS A 217 11.21 0.52 -7.64
CA LYS A 217 11.34 0.32 -6.21
C LYS A 217 11.43 1.66 -5.50
N THR A 218 10.87 1.74 -4.30
CA THR A 218 11.14 2.86 -3.40
C THR A 218 12.63 2.88 -3.03
N PRO A 219 13.30 4.05 -3.01
CA PRO A 219 14.60 4.15 -2.36
C PRO A 219 14.52 3.70 -0.90
N PRO A 220 15.60 3.25 -0.26
CA PRO A 220 15.55 2.74 1.09
C PRO A 220 15.19 3.83 2.10
N MET A 221 14.19 3.50 2.90
CA MET A 221 13.45 4.43 3.74
C MET A 221 13.88 4.43 5.21
N SER A 222 14.90 3.64 5.55
CA SER A 222 15.55 3.61 6.87
C SER A 222 17.07 3.70 6.71
N GLU A 223 17.77 4.14 7.76
CA GLU A 223 19.25 4.16 7.75
C GLU A 223 19.81 2.77 7.49
N LYS A 224 19.29 1.75 8.18
CA LYS A 224 19.64 0.34 7.96
C LYS A 224 19.33 -0.11 6.52
N GLY A 225 18.20 0.32 5.95
CA GLY A 225 17.87 0.06 4.56
C GLY A 225 18.86 0.69 3.59
N ARG A 226 19.28 1.93 3.84
CA ARG A 226 20.29 2.64 3.03
C ARG A 226 21.67 1.98 3.14
N GLU A 227 22.04 1.48 4.31
CA GLU A 227 23.26 0.70 4.51
C GLU A 227 23.22 -0.65 3.78
N ILE A 228 22.09 -1.35 3.81
CA ILE A 228 21.91 -2.61 3.07
C ILE A 228 21.99 -2.35 1.57
N GLU A 229 21.24 -1.39 1.04
CA GLU A 229 21.29 -1.06 -0.38
C GLU A 229 22.68 -0.60 -0.83
N GLY A 230 23.36 0.22 -0.03
CA GLY A 230 24.73 0.65 -0.28
C GLY A 230 25.73 -0.52 -0.36
N LYS A 231 25.43 -1.65 0.29
CA LYS A 231 26.20 -2.91 0.17
C LYS A 231 25.76 -3.76 -1.02
N GLU A 232 24.51 -3.66 -1.47
CA GLU A 232 23.92 -4.44 -2.57
C GLU A 232 24.27 -3.91 -3.97
N GLY A 233 24.90 -2.73 -4.10
CA GLY A 233 25.55 -2.26 -5.33
C GLY A 233 24.67 -1.46 -6.30
N GLU A 234 25.23 -1.12 -7.47
CA GLU A 234 24.67 -0.14 -8.43
C GLU A 234 23.32 -0.54 -9.06
N ALA A 235 23.05 -1.85 -9.17
CA ALA A 235 21.80 -2.36 -9.72
C ALA A 235 20.57 -1.97 -8.87
N MET A 236 20.71 -1.97 -7.55
CA MET A 236 19.62 -1.58 -6.65
C MET A 236 19.31 -0.08 -6.77
N LYS A 237 20.36 0.74 -6.87
CA LYS A 237 20.23 2.18 -7.11
C LYS A 237 19.46 2.46 -8.41
N LEU A 238 19.78 1.75 -9.49
CA LEU A 238 19.09 1.87 -10.79
C LEU A 238 17.59 1.47 -10.76
N LEU A 239 17.19 0.54 -9.88
CA LEU A 239 15.78 0.17 -9.71
C LEU A 239 14.98 1.24 -8.96
N SER A 240 15.66 2.05 -8.14
CA SER A 240 15.06 3.15 -7.38
C SER A 240 14.92 4.47 -8.17
N GLU A 241 15.51 4.56 -9.36
CA GLU A 241 15.46 5.76 -10.19
C GLU A 241 14.19 5.82 -11.04
N VAL A 242 13.62 7.03 -11.18
CA VAL A 242 12.52 7.30 -12.11
C VAL A 242 13.08 7.33 -13.53
N ARG A 243 12.61 6.43 -14.40
CA ARG A 243 13.08 6.30 -15.78
C ARG A 243 11.94 6.08 -16.76
N ARG A 244 12.15 6.39 -18.04
CA ARG A 244 11.15 6.13 -19.08
C ARG A 244 11.01 4.62 -19.29
N MET A 245 9.77 4.14 -19.37
CA MET A 245 9.43 2.77 -19.76
C MET A 245 9.87 2.56 -21.21
N LEU A 246 10.55 1.45 -21.47
CA LEU A 246 11.03 1.05 -22.80
C LEU A 246 9.91 0.44 -23.64
#